data_AF-A0A264VWM7-F1
#
_entry.id   AF-A0A264VWM7-F1
#
_cell.length_a   1.000
_cell.length_b   1.000
_cell.length_c   1.000
_cell.angle_alpha   90.00
_cell.angle_beta   90.00
_cell.angle_gamma   90.00
#
_symmetry.space_group_name_H-M   'P 1'
#
loop_
_entity.id
_entity.type
_entity.pdbx_description
1 polymer ?
#
loop_
_entity_poly.entity_id
_entity_poly.type
_entity_poly.pdbx_seq_one_letter_code
_entity_poly.pdbx_strand_id
1 'polypeptide(L)'
;MTNSVRKALDGLNNSIHSNEPTFAKINEGQQKEISRADNEARGRLTTFFVRGFFFFIAGGGLFVLLYNYCAILWIESLSDRGLVEAASKVSLLELDKVLSLIISALGTSLGFIIGYYFKEKHSS
;
A
#
# COMPACT_ATOMS: atom_id res chain seq x y z
N MET A 1 18.83 52.15 36.34
CA MET A 1 18.80 50.78 35.77
C MET A 1 20.22 50.24 35.82
N THR A 2 20.49 49.24 36.66
CA THR A 2 21.84 48.83 37.09
C THR A 2 22.59 48.02 36.02
N ASN A 3 23.91 48.21 35.91
CA ASN A 3 24.79 47.51 34.96
C ASN A 3 24.69 45.97 35.02
N SER A 4 24.31 45.40 36.17
CA SER A 4 24.06 43.95 36.29
C SER A 4 22.89 43.45 35.44
N VAL A 5 21.83 44.24 35.29
CA VAL A 5 20.65 43.84 34.51
C VAL A 5 20.98 43.81 33.02
N ARG A 6 21.76 44.79 32.54
CA ARG A 6 22.26 44.81 31.16
C ARG A 6 23.17 43.62 30.87
N LYS A 7 24.12 43.32 31.75
CA LYS A 7 25.03 42.17 31.61
C LYS A 7 24.29 40.83 31.61
N ALA A 8 23.21 40.71 32.39
CA ALA A 8 22.35 39.54 32.39
C ALA A 8 21.53 39.42 31.08
N LEU A 9 21.00 40.52 30.55
CA LEU A 9 20.31 40.54 29.25
C LEU A 9 21.26 40.19 28.08
N ASP A 10 22.47 40.75 28.08
CA ASP A 10 23.47 40.49 27.04
C ASP A 10 23.94 39.03 27.08
N GLY A 11 24.07 38.45 28.28
CA GLY A 11 24.34 37.02 28.48
C GLY A 11 23.21 36.12 27.95
N LEU A 12 21.95 36.49 28.21
CA LEU A 12 20.79 35.78 27.66
C LEU A 12 20.75 35.87 26.13
N ASN A 13 20.95 37.06 25.56
CA ASN A 13 20.92 37.27 24.11
C ASN A 13 22.00 36.46 23.39
N ASN A 14 23.24 36.45 23.92
CA ASN A 14 24.31 35.63 23.38
C ASN A 14 24.03 34.13 23.49
N SER A 15 23.42 33.68 24.60
CA SER A 15 23.06 32.27 24.75
C SER A 15 21.96 31.85 23.77
N ILE A 16 20.96 32.70 23.52
CA ILE A 16 19.89 32.42 22.53
C ILE A 16 20.48 32.36 21.12
N HIS A 17 21.31 33.33 20.74
CA HIS A 17 21.87 33.38 19.38
C HIS A 17 22.89 32.27 19.11
N SER A 18 23.60 31.79 20.14
CA SER A 18 24.49 30.61 20.02
C SER A 18 23.72 29.29 19.86
N ASN A 19 22.46 29.24 20.32
CA ASN A 19 21.63 28.04 20.30
C ASN A 19 20.77 27.93 19.02
N GLU A 20 20.32 29.05 18.44
CA GLU A 20 19.60 29.10 17.15
C GLU A 20 20.20 28.24 16.02
N PRO A 21 21.50 28.37 15.68
CA PRO A 21 22.09 27.59 14.59
C PRO A 21 22.20 26.10 14.90
N THR A 22 22.21 25.73 16.19
CA THR A 22 22.24 24.34 16.65
C THR A 22 20.84 23.72 16.55
N PHE A 23 19.80 24.44 16.99
CA PHE A 23 18.40 24.02 16.82
C PHE A 23 17.99 23.95 15.35
N ALA A 24 18.43 24.87 14.50
CA ALA A 24 18.16 24.84 13.06
C ALA A 24 18.77 23.59 12.39
N LYS A 25 20.03 23.25 12.71
CA LYS A 25 20.69 22.04 12.18
C LYS A 25 20.07 20.74 12.67
N ILE A 26 19.62 20.70 13.93
CA ILE A 26 18.92 19.53 14.50
C ILE A 26 17.56 19.36 13.80
N ASN A 27 16.79 20.44 13.62
CA ASN A 27 15.52 20.40 12.92
C ASN A 27 15.70 20.02 11.43
N GLU A 28 16.70 20.56 10.73
CA GLU A 28 17.00 20.18 9.34
C GLU A 28 17.45 18.72 9.20
N GLY A 29 18.23 18.21 10.15
CA GLY A 29 18.64 16.81 10.22
C GLY A 29 17.44 15.87 10.43
N GLN A 30 16.56 16.21 11.38
CA GLN A 30 15.33 15.45 11.64
C GLN A 30 14.34 15.54 10.48
N GLN A 31 14.18 16.72 9.85
CA GLN A 31 13.33 16.89 8.67
C GLN A 31 13.83 16.04 7.49
N LYS A 32 15.15 15.92 7.30
CA LYS A 32 15.76 15.07 6.26
C LYS A 32 15.61 13.58 6.55
N GLU A 33 15.72 13.15 7.80
CA GLU A 33 15.49 11.76 8.19
C GLU A 33 14.02 11.36 8.03
N ILE A 34 13.08 12.21 8.43
CA ILE A 34 11.63 12.00 8.22
C ILE A 34 11.32 11.93 6.72
N SER A 35 11.87 12.85 5.92
CA SER A 35 11.68 12.86 4.46
C SER A 35 12.31 11.64 3.77
N ARG A 36 13.41 11.09 4.30
CA ARG A 36 14.02 9.86 3.79
C ARG A 36 13.18 8.63 4.14
N ALA A 37 12.74 8.52 5.39
CA ALA A 37 11.85 7.44 5.84
C ALA A 37 10.54 7.41 5.01
N ASP A 38 10.01 8.58 4.65
CA ASP A 38 8.82 8.71 3.81
C ASP A 38 9.02 8.26 2.37
N ASN A 39 10.12 8.69 1.74
CA ASN A 39 10.44 8.25 0.38
C ASN A 39 10.69 6.75 0.33
N GLU A 40 11.28 6.18 1.39
CA GLU A 40 11.54 4.76 1.50
C GLU A 40 10.25 3.96 1.76
N ALA A 41 9.35 4.45 2.61
CA ALA A 41 8.05 3.84 2.86
C ALA A 41 7.16 3.86 1.60
N ARG A 42 7.18 4.96 0.86
CA ARG A 42 6.50 5.11 -0.45
C ARG A 42 7.01 4.09 -1.46
N GLY A 43 8.34 3.94 -1.58
CA GLY A 43 8.96 2.97 -2.47
C GLY A 43 8.62 1.51 -2.11
N ARG A 44 8.64 1.17 -0.82
CA ARG A 44 8.26 -0.18 -0.36
C ARG A 44 6.78 -0.46 -0.62
N LEU A 45 5.89 0.47 -0.29
CA LEU A 45 4.45 0.29 -0.47
C LEU A 45 4.08 0.08 -1.95
N THR A 46 4.64 0.88 -2.85
CA THR A 46 4.44 0.69 -4.30
C THR A 46 5.01 -0.63 -4.80
N THR A 47 6.18 -1.06 -4.30
CA THR A 47 6.79 -2.33 -4.70
C THR A 47 5.94 -3.53 -4.28
N PHE A 48 5.45 -3.54 -3.03
CA PHE A 48 4.54 -4.59 -2.56
C PHE A 48 3.21 -4.58 -3.33
N PHE A 49 2.69 -3.39 -3.67
CA PHE A 49 1.47 -3.28 -4.47
C PHE A 49 1.63 -3.89 -5.86
N VAL A 50 2.68 -3.49 -6.60
CA VAL A 50 2.93 -4.02 -7.95
C VAL A 50 3.18 -5.53 -7.89
N ARG A 51 3.98 -6.01 -6.92
CA ARG A 51 4.22 -7.45 -6.76
C ARG A 51 2.94 -8.22 -6.41
N GLY A 52 2.12 -7.68 -5.50
CA GLY A 52 0.83 -8.26 -5.14
C GLY A 52 -0.10 -8.32 -6.34
N PHE A 53 -0.17 -7.26 -7.14
CA PHE A 53 -1.01 -7.20 -8.34
C PHE A 53 -0.63 -8.29 -9.36
N PHE A 54 0.66 -8.45 -9.66
CA PHE A 54 1.13 -9.53 -10.54
C PHE A 54 0.86 -10.92 -9.96
N PHE A 55 1.02 -11.09 -8.64
CA PHE A 55 0.68 -12.35 -7.96
C PHE A 55 -0.82 -12.66 -8.08
N PHE A 56 -1.70 -11.68 -7.91
CA PHE A 56 -3.15 -11.87 -8.07
C PHE A 56 -3.54 -12.19 -9.51
N ILE A 57 -2.89 -11.60 -10.51
CA ILE A 57 -3.13 -11.94 -11.92
C ILE A 57 -2.70 -13.39 -12.19
N ALA A 58 -1.48 -13.76 -11.83
CA ALA A 58 -0.97 -15.10 -12.04
C ALA A 58 -1.76 -16.14 -11.25
N GLY A 59 -2.10 -15.84 -10.00
CA GLY A 59 -2.94 -16.66 -9.13
C GLY A 59 -4.36 -16.80 -9.66
N GLY A 60 -4.96 -15.75 -10.21
CA GLY A 60 -6.26 -15.80 -10.87
C GLY A 60 -6.25 -16.72 -12.10
N GLY A 61 -5.19 -16.64 -12.91
CA GLY A 61 -4.97 -17.56 -14.03
C GLY A 61 -4.85 -19.02 -13.59
N LEU A 62 -4.01 -19.28 -12.60
CA LEU A 62 -3.83 -20.62 -12.05
C LEU A 62 -5.11 -21.17 -11.42
N PHE A 63 -5.86 -20.33 -10.69
CA PHE A 63 -7.13 -20.68 -10.08
C PHE A 63 -8.17 -21.10 -11.13
N VAL A 64 -8.32 -20.34 -12.21
CA VAL A 64 -9.24 -20.67 -13.30
C VAL A 64 -8.87 -21.99 -13.96
N LEU A 65 -7.59 -22.24 -14.17
CA LEU A 65 -7.11 -23.49 -14.77
C LEU A 65 -7.43 -24.70 -13.86
N LEU A 66 -7.11 -24.60 -12.57
CA LEU A 66 -7.39 -25.66 -11.59
C LEU A 66 -8.90 -25.91 -11.43
N TYR A 67 -9.69 -24.85 -11.32
CA TYR A 67 -11.14 -24.95 -11.21
C TYR A 67 -11.74 -25.62 -12.45
N ASN A 68 -11.37 -25.18 -13.66
CA ASN A 68 -11.89 -25.75 -14.88
C ASN A 68 -11.49 -27.22 -15.06
N TYR A 69 -10.28 -27.59 -14.65
CA TYR A 69 -9.86 -28.99 -14.64
C TYR A 69 -10.74 -29.84 -13.72
N CYS A 70 -10.98 -29.39 -12.48
CA CYS A 70 -11.88 -30.07 -11.55
C CYS A 70 -13.33 -30.11 -12.06
N ALA A 71 -13.81 -29.02 -12.68
CA ALA A 71 -15.15 -28.94 -13.25
C ALA A 71 -15.37 -29.98 -14.34
N ILE A 72 -14.39 -30.19 -15.23
CA ILE A 72 -14.46 -31.23 -16.26
C ILE A 72 -14.54 -32.61 -15.63
N LEU A 73 -13.68 -32.93 -14.66
CA LEU A 73 -13.71 -34.22 -13.96
C LEU A 73 -15.07 -34.47 -13.26
N TRP A 74 -15.67 -33.43 -12.71
CA TRP A 74 -17.02 -33.52 -12.13
C TRP A 74 -18.10 -33.74 -13.18
N ILE A 75 -18.03 -33.06 -14.32
CA ILE A 75 -18.96 -33.24 -15.44
C ILE A 75 -18.89 -34.68 -15.95
N GLU A 76 -17.69 -35.22 -16.16
CA GLU A 76 -17.48 -36.62 -16.57
C GLU A 76 -18.08 -37.58 -15.53
N SER A 77 -17.74 -37.42 -14.25
CA SER A 77 -18.26 -38.32 -13.20
C SER A 77 -19.78 -38.24 -13.02
N LEU A 78 -20.41 -37.08 -13.25
CA LEU A 78 -21.87 -36.92 -13.18
C LEU A 78 -22.55 -37.54 -14.40
N SER A 79 -21.94 -37.38 -15.58
CA SER A 79 -22.41 -37.99 -16.83
C SER A 79 -22.37 -39.52 -16.75
N ASP A 80 -21.29 -40.09 -16.24
CA ASP A 80 -21.14 -41.55 -16.05
C ASP A 80 -22.17 -42.15 -15.08
N ARG A 81 -22.70 -41.33 -14.17
CA ARG A 81 -23.75 -41.70 -13.21
C ARG A 81 -25.17 -41.46 -13.75
N GLY A 82 -25.31 -41.05 -15.01
CA GLY A 82 -26.60 -40.74 -15.65
C GLY A 82 -27.23 -39.42 -15.19
N LEU A 83 -26.50 -38.57 -14.47
CA LEU A 83 -26.97 -37.29 -13.92
C LEU A 83 -26.67 -36.12 -14.88
N VAL A 84 -27.09 -36.26 -16.14
CA VAL A 84 -26.79 -35.28 -17.22
C VAL A 84 -27.34 -33.89 -16.89
N GLU A 85 -28.49 -33.81 -16.21
CA GLU A 85 -29.12 -32.55 -15.80
C GLU A 85 -28.38 -31.84 -14.65
N ALA A 86 -27.60 -32.58 -13.85
CA ALA A 86 -26.73 -32.00 -12.84
C ALA A 86 -25.38 -31.59 -13.45
N ALA A 87 -24.87 -32.36 -14.42
CA ALA A 87 -23.64 -32.04 -15.15
C ALA A 87 -23.76 -30.72 -15.94
N SER A 88 -24.92 -30.45 -16.56
CA SER A 88 -25.16 -29.21 -17.33
C SER A 88 -25.18 -27.93 -16.48
N LYS A 89 -25.29 -28.06 -15.16
CA LYS A 89 -25.25 -26.92 -14.21
C LYS A 89 -23.82 -26.53 -13.83
N VAL A 90 -22.82 -27.37 -14.12
CA VAL A 90 -21.42 -27.07 -13.84
C VAL A 90 -20.90 -26.15 -14.93
N SER A 91 -20.82 -24.85 -14.63
CA SER A 91 -20.28 -23.86 -15.55
C SER A 91 -18.77 -23.74 -15.40
N LEU A 92 -18.09 -23.63 -16.55
CA LEU A 92 -16.68 -23.28 -16.61
C LEU A 92 -16.48 -21.81 -16.22
N LEU A 93 -15.35 -21.52 -15.59
CA LEU A 93 -14.94 -20.17 -15.24
C LEU A 93 -14.15 -19.55 -16.39
N GLU A 94 -14.56 -18.35 -16.79
CA GLU A 94 -13.83 -17.55 -17.75
C GLU A 94 -12.78 -16.67 -17.06
N LEU A 95 -11.57 -16.68 -17.60
CA LEU A 95 -10.45 -15.90 -17.05
C LEU A 95 -10.75 -14.40 -17.03
N ASP A 96 -11.35 -13.88 -18.09
CA ASP A 96 -11.70 -12.46 -18.22
C ASP A 96 -12.61 -11.98 -17.07
N LYS A 97 -13.64 -12.78 -16.73
CA LYS A 97 -14.58 -12.46 -15.65
C LYS A 97 -13.89 -12.45 -14.29
N VAL A 98 -13.01 -13.41 -14.04
CA VAL A 98 -12.28 -13.52 -12.78
C VAL A 98 -11.27 -12.37 -12.63
N LEU A 99 -10.52 -12.04 -13.69
CA LEU A 99 -9.61 -10.89 -13.66
C LEU A 99 -10.36 -9.58 -13.50
N SER A 100 -11.46 -9.39 -14.23
CA SER A 100 -12.32 -8.20 -14.11
C SER A 100 -12.83 -8.01 -12.68
N LEU A 101 -13.26 -9.09 -12.02
CA LEU A 101 -13.71 -9.06 -10.64
C LEU A 101 -12.58 -8.70 -9.66
N ILE A 102 -11.40 -9.33 -9.81
CA ILE A 102 -10.22 -9.08 -8.97
C ILE A 102 -9.79 -7.61 -9.12
N ILE A 103 -9.67 -7.11 -10.34
CA ILE A 103 -9.26 -5.72 -10.61
C ILE A 103 -10.30 -4.73 -10.08
N SER A 104 -11.59 -5.02 -10.23
CA SER A 104 -12.66 -4.14 -9.74
C SER A 104 -12.71 -4.09 -8.21
N ALA A 105 -12.59 -5.24 -7.54
CA ALA A 105 -12.63 -5.31 -6.07
C ALA A 105 -11.38 -4.72 -5.41
N LEU A 106 -10.20 -4.99 -5.99
CA LEU A 106 -8.93 -4.49 -5.46
C LEU A 106 -8.69 -3.03 -5.85
N GLY A 107 -9.01 -2.64 -7.08
CA GLY A 107 -8.69 -1.32 -7.61
C GLY A 107 -9.27 -0.18 -6.78
N THR A 108 -10.53 -0.31 -6.36
CA THR A 108 -11.20 0.72 -5.56
C THR A 108 -10.63 0.80 -4.14
N SER A 109 -10.56 -0.33 -3.43
CA SER A 109 -10.11 -0.36 -2.03
C SER A 109 -8.63 0.03 -1.89
N LEU A 110 -7.75 -0.51 -2.75
CA LEU A 110 -6.34 -0.12 -2.77
C LEU A 110 -6.13 1.32 -3.22
N GLY A 111 -6.88 1.78 -4.22
CA GLY A 111 -6.84 3.19 -4.65
C GLY A 111 -7.15 4.13 -3.50
N PHE A 112 -8.16 3.80 -2.66
CA PHE A 112 -8.47 4.54 -1.45
C PHE A 112 -7.33 4.48 -0.41
N ILE A 113 -6.82 3.29 -0.09
CA ILE A 113 -5.77 3.10 0.92
C ILE A 113 -4.49 3.85 0.53
N ILE A 114 -4.08 3.76 -0.74
CA ILE A 114 -2.94 4.52 -1.28
C ILE A 114 -3.24 6.04 -1.26
N GLY A 115 -4.45 6.44 -1.66
CA GLY A 115 -4.86 7.85 -1.67
C GLY A 115 -4.84 8.49 -0.28
N TYR A 116 -5.34 7.79 0.75
CA TYR A 116 -5.30 8.23 2.14
C TYR A 116 -3.86 8.32 2.67
N TYR A 117 -3.04 7.31 2.40
CA TYR A 117 -1.63 7.31 2.78
C TYR A 117 -0.87 8.52 2.22
N PHE A 118 -1.24 9.01 1.03
CA PHE A 118 -0.67 10.22 0.46
C PHE A 118 -1.34 11.53 0.91
N LYS A 119 -2.64 11.50 1.27
CA LYS A 119 -3.38 12.69 1.69
C LYS A 119 -2.98 13.17 3.08
N GLU A 120 -2.72 12.28 4.04
CA GLU A 120 -2.35 12.65 5.42
C GLU A 120 -1.03 13.40 5.53
N LYS A 121 -0.14 13.32 4.53
CA LYS A 121 1.18 13.98 4.56
C LYS A 121 1.26 15.37 3.94
N HIS A 122 0.25 15.81 3.20
CA HIS A 122 0.24 17.16 2.60
C HIS A 122 -0.51 18.21 3.44
N SER A 123 -0.94 17.88 4.66
CA SER A 123 -1.64 18.80 5.59
C SER A 123 -0.85 19.19 6.85
N SER A 124 0.48 18.99 6.86
CA SER A 124 1.37 19.62 7.84
C SER A 124 2.34 20.57 7.17
#